data_AF-A0A7S2B3G1-F1
#
_entry.id   AF-A0A7S2B3G1-F1
#
_cell.length_a   1.000
_cell.length_b   1.000
_cell.length_c   1.000
_cell.angle_alpha   90.00
_cell.angle_beta   90.00
_cell.angle_gamma   90.00
#
_symmetry.space_group_name_H-M   'P 1'
#
loop_
_entity.id
_entity.type
_entity.pdbx_description
1 polymer ?
#
loop_
_entity_poly.entity_id
_entity_poly.type
_entity_poly.pdbx_seq_one_letter_code
_entity_poly.pdbx_strand_id
1 'polypeptide(L)'
;EGGGFCGQRTKLLVEPMNLSAYEGVAVICAGDGDAAEVASRVWKLSVRTKQDRGEVIYSAEFSPPAGGALGPVYVPFSAFQLVRGPRLVLDAPPLIPENVFQFSMTCTKFRIAVNTTTLEGFKAGAFRLRVAEFGVYSTEAAEAGRLNVPEVETTAQAARSRPLPLKVLIPLSKLVFSEAARRRNLARGKLMARKRLKARGQGGGGDSEVEFSLRLDEITLDDKSLSGLRMFIYVYSQLVFKPLQRKALSLKNEVVAACHVFLWGVRRKVRVGGSRYAVVQTAFEAGQDLAASLLPLPFKIAFRILGACFRLKKQLFGLFSKETRVTELRF
;
A
#
# COMPACT_ATOMS: atom_id res chain seq x y z
N GLU A 1 12.23 -3.79 6.44
CA GLU A 1 11.79 -4.16 7.81
C GLU A 1 10.28 -3.99 8.08
N GLY A 2 9.56 -3.10 7.37
CA GLY A 2 8.10 -3.00 7.50
C GLY A 2 7.30 -3.93 6.58
N GLY A 3 6.73 -4.99 7.12
CA GLY A 3 5.39 -5.51 6.77
C GLY A 3 5.00 -5.79 5.31
N GLY A 4 5.91 -6.26 4.45
CA GLY A 4 5.57 -6.57 3.05
C GLY A 4 4.83 -7.90 2.91
N PHE A 5 3.56 -7.85 2.52
CA PHE A 5 2.92 -8.98 1.85
C PHE A 5 3.06 -8.78 0.33
N CYS A 6 3.13 -9.87 -0.41
CA CYS A 6 3.06 -9.86 -1.87
C CYS A 6 1.87 -10.73 -2.26
N GLY A 7 1.01 -10.25 -3.13
CA GLY A 7 -0.17 -11.01 -3.51
C GLY A 7 -0.69 -10.63 -4.88
N GLN A 8 -1.48 -11.53 -5.42
CA GLN A 8 -2.20 -11.36 -6.68
C GLN A 8 -3.67 -11.71 -6.46
N ARG A 9 -4.53 -11.15 -7.28
CA ARG A 9 -5.97 -11.41 -7.23
C ARG A 9 -6.53 -11.46 -8.64
N THR A 10 -7.55 -12.28 -8.83
CA THR A 10 -8.36 -12.23 -10.04
C THR A 10 -9.05 -10.87 -10.12
N LYS A 11 -9.52 -10.50 -11.30
CA LYS A 11 -10.46 -9.37 -11.40
C LYS A 11 -11.76 -9.74 -10.67
N LEU A 12 -12.48 -8.72 -10.23
CA LEU A 12 -13.78 -8.91 -9.58
C LEU A 12 -14.79 -9.40 -10.62
N LEU A 13 -15.66 -10.33 -10.24
CA LEU A 13 -16.79 -10.74 -11.06
C LEU A 13 -17.91 -9.69 -10.95
N VAL A 14 -18.70 -9.55 -12.01
CA VAL A 14 -19.88 -8.66 -12.02
C VAL A 14 -20.97 -9.25 -11.13
N GLU A 15 -21.18 -10.55 -11.24
CA GLU A 15 -22.11 -11.35 -10.44
C GLU A 15 -21.35 -12.41 -9.64
N PRO A 16 -21.88 -12.85 -8.49
CA PRO A 16 -21.22 -13.89 -7.73
C PRO A 16 -21.28 -15.23 -8.45
N MET A 17 -20.21 -16.00 -8.31
CA MET A 17 -20.11 -17.38 -8.73
C MET A 17 -20.64 -18.28 -7.61
N ASN A 18 -21.55 -19.19 -7.98
CA ASN A 18 -22.04 -20.21 -7.07
C ASN A 18 -21.16 -21.46 -7.14
N LEU A 19 -20.52 -21.79 -6.01
CA LEU A 19 -19.60 -22.92 -5.85
C LEU A 19 -20.10 -23.95 -4.83
N SER A 20 -21.39 -23.94 -4.47
CA SER A 20 -21.94 -24.83 -3.44
C SER A 20 -21.91 -26.32 -3.79
N ALA A 21 -21.78 -26.65 -5.08
CA ALA A 21 -21.60 -28.01 -5.56
C ALA A 21 -20.17 -28.57 -5.36
N TYR A 22 -19.25 -27.77 -4.82
CA TYR A 22 -17.84 -28.13 -4.65
C TYR A 22 -17.43 -28.06 -3.18
N GLU A 23 -16.42 -28.84 -2.82
CA GLU A 23 -15.91 -28.90 -1.45
C GLU A 23 -14.89 -27.81 -1.14
N GLY A 24 -14.21 -27.31 -2.17
CA GLY A 24 -13.18 -26.32 -2.00
C GLY A 24 -12.48 -25.89 -3.28
N VAL A 25 -11.36 -25.21 -3.08
CA VAL A 25 -10.53 -24.64 -4.15
C VAL A 25 -9.35 -25.56 -4.43
N ALA A 26 -9.06 -25.77 -5.71
CA ALA A 26 -7.88 -26.48 -6.17
C ALA A 26 -6.90 -25.50 -6.83
N VAL A 27 -5.61 -25.61 -6.50
CA VAL A 27 -4.55 -24.80 -7.11
C VAL A 27 -3.43 -25.73 -7.56
N ILE A 28 -3.11 -25.73 -8.85
CA ILE A 28 -1.92 -26.42 -9.37
C ILE A 28 -0.76 -25.44 -9.30
N CYS A 29 0.18 -25.69 -8.38
CA CYS A 29 1.30 -24.80 -8.15
C CYS A 29 2.59 -25.53 -7.74
N ALA A 30 3.70 -24.79 -7.77
CA ALA A 30 5.01 -25.22 -7.30
C ALA A 30 5.73 -24.05 -6.64
N GLY A 31 6.19 -24.24 -5.41
CA GLY A 31 7.18 -23.39 -4.78
C GLY A 31 8.56 -23.73 -5.34
N ASP A 32 9.28 -22.72 -5.80
CA ASP A 32 10.70 -22.89 -6.12
C ASP A 32 11.51 -22.91 -4.82
N GLY A 33 12.43 -23.87 -4.70
CA GLY A 33 13.23 -24.11 -3.50
C GLY A 33 12.87 -25.43 -2.81
N ASP A 34 13.62 -25.76 -1.77
CA ASP A 34 13.34 -26.93 -0.93
C ASP A 34 12.15 -26.69 0.02
N ALA A 35 11.77 -27.71 0.77
CA ALA A 35 10.65 -27.63 1.71
C ALA A 35 10.86 -26.54 2.78
N ALA A 36 12.10 -26.31 3.22
CA ALA A 36 12.41 -25.29 4.22
C ALA A 36 12.23 -23.87 3.65
N GLU A 37 12.68 -23.64 2.41
CA GLU A 37 12.51 -22.36 1.71
C GLU A 37 11.02 -22.03 1.52
N VAL A 38 10.21 -23.01 1.10
CA VAL A 38 8.77 -22.81 0.91
C VAL A 38 8.07 -22.57 2.26
N ALA A 39 8.45 -23.33 3.29
CA ALA A 39 7.90 -23.21 4.65
C ALA A 39 8.33 -21.94 5.39
N SER A 40 9.39 -21.26 4.95
CA SER A 40 9.85 -19.98 5.52
C SER A 40 8.90 -18.80 5.21
N ARG A 41 7.75 -19.05 4.58
CA ARG A 41 6.74 -18.05 4.21
C ARG A 41 5.34 -18.59 4.49
N VAL A 42 4.41 -17.67 4.78
CA VAL A 42 2.99 -18.00 4.93
C VAL A 42 2.30 -17.76 3.60
N TRP A 43 1.71 -18.82 3.05
CA TRP A 43 0.91 -18.75 1.83
C TRP A 43 -0.56 -18.79 2.20
N LYS A 44 -1.29 -17.81 1.68
CA LYS A 44 -2.72 -17.67 1.93
C LYS A 44 -3.48 -17.68 0.64
N LEU A 45 -4.57 -18.41 0.65
CA LEU A 45 -5.61 -18.35 -0.35
C LEU A 45 -6.78 -17.58 0.26
N SER A 46 -7.37 -16.65 -0.49
CA SER A 46 -8.50 -15.86 -0.01
C SER A 46 -9.61 -15.75 -1.03
N VAL A 47 -10.84 -15.74 -0.52
CA VAL A 47 -12.09 -15.61 -1.25
C VAL A 47 -12.78 -14.33 -0.78
N ARG A 48 -13.25 -13.54 -1.75
CA ARG A 48 -14.08 -12.37 -1.49
C ARG A 48 -15.53 -12.72 -1.79
N THR A 49 -16.41 -12.46 -0.82
CA THR A 49 -17.86 -12.76 -0.92
C THR A 49 -18.75 -11.53 -1.06
N LYS A 50 -18.14 -10.35 -1.22
CA LYS A 50 -18.86 -9.09 -1.42
C LYS A 50 -18.19 -8.30 -2.54
N GLN A 51 -19.00 -7.59 -3.33
CA GLN A 51 -18.49 -6.72 -4.39
C GLN A 51 -17.85 -5.43 -3.86
N ASP A 52 -18.12 -5.07 -2.61
CA ASP A 52 -17.45 -3.93 -1.98
C ASP A 52 -15.93 -4.17 -1.88
N ARG A 53 -15.15 -3.10 -1.79
CA ARG A 53 -13.70 -3.18 -1.54
C ARG A 53 -13.38 -3.26 -0.05
N GLY A 54 -14.23 -3.92 0.74
CA GLY A 54 -14.05 -4.07 2.17
C GLY A 54 -12.71 -4.73 2.53
N GLU A 55 -12.23 -4.42 3.74
CA GLU A 55 -11.00 -4.98 4.33
C GLU A 55 -11.18 -6.42 4.83
N VAL A 56 -12.41 -6.94 4.78
CA VAL A 56 -12.78 -8.23 5.35
C VAL A 56 -12.93 -9.24 4.21
N ILE A 57 -12.18 -10.34 4.29
CA ILE A 57 -12.17 -11.42 3.29
C ILE A 57 -12.10 -12.76 4.01
N TYR A 58 -12.53 -13.84 3.36
CA TYR A 58 -12.30 -15.19 3.85
C TYR A 58 -10.91 -15.65 3.41
N SER A 59 -10.11 -16.19 4.30
CA SER A 59 -8.76 -16.65 3.98
C SER A 59 -8.43 -17.97 4.67
N ALA A 60 -7.70 -18.83 3.98
CA ALA A 60 -7.11 -20.06 4.49
C ALA A 60 -5.60 -20.02 4.25
N GLU A 61 -4.82 -20.64 5.14
CA GLU A 61 -3.40 -20.91 4.90
C GLU A 61 -3.25 -22.23 4.13
N PHE A 62 -2.26 -22.33 3.25
CA PHE A 62 -1.94 -23.56 2.55
C PHE A 62 -0.42 -23.72 2.39
N SER A 63 0.02 -24.93 2.04
CA SER A 63 1.43 -25.24 1.81
C SER A 63 1.64 -25.63 0.35
N PRO A 64 2.30 -24.80 -0.47
CA PRO A 64 2.66 -25.17 -1.84
C PRO A 64 3.58 -26.40 -1.87
N PRO A 65 3.54 -27.23 -2.93
CA PRO A 65 4.52 -28.28 -3.15
C PRO A 65 5.92 -27.67 -3.31
N ALA A 66 6.93 -28.27 -2.67
CA ALA A 66 8.32 -27.86 -2.79
C ALA A 66 9.06 -28.62 -3.90
N GLY A 67 10.27 -28.19 -4.25
CA GLY A 67 11.12 -28.87 -5.23
C GLY A 67 10.80 -28.53 -6.69
N GLY A 68 9.92 -27.56 -6.95
CA GLY A 68 9.64 -27.07 -8.29
C GLY A 68 8.80 -27.99 -9.18
N ALA A 69 8.36 -29.16 -8.72
CA ALA A 69 7.36 -29.94 -9.46
C ALA A 69 5.96 -29.31 -9.25
N LEU A 70 5.21 -29.13 -10.34
CA LEU A 70 3.80 -28.71 -10.24
C LEU A 70 3.01 -29.83 -9.59
N GLY A 71 2.22 -29.48 -8.58
CA GLY A 71 1.33 -30.40 -7.91
C GLY A 71 0.03 -29.70 -7.48
N PRO A 72 -1.05 -30.46 -7.32
CA PRO A 72 -2.31 -29.92 -6.82
C PRO A 72 -2.22 -29.62 -5.32
N VAL A 73 -2.85 -28.53 -4.91
CA VAL A 73 -3.18 -28.23 -3.51
C VAL A 73 -4.67 -28.03 -3.41
N TYR A 74 -5.30 -28.77 -2.52
CA TYR A 74 -6.74 -28.71 -2.26
C TYR A 74 -6.99 -28.01 -0.93
N VAL A 75 -7.79 -26.95 -0.96
CA VAL A 75 -8.14 -26.15 0.21
C VAL A 75 -9.66 -26.18 0.39
N PRO A 76 -10.19 -26.89 1.39
CA PRO A 76 -11.64 -27.00 1.59
C PRO A 76 -12.23 -25.65 1.99
N PHE A 77 -13.48 -25.38 1.61
CA PHE A 77 -14.18 -24.16 2.00
C PHE A 77 -14.31 -24.02 3.52
N SER A 78 -14.36 -25.13 4.27
CA SER A 78 -14.37 -25.15 5.73
C SER A 78 -13.07 -24.63 6.38
N ALA A 79 -11.94 -24.62 5.65
CA ALA A 79 -10.69 -24.06 6.15
C ALA A 79 -10.63 -22.52 6.07
N PHE A 80 -11.56 -21.89 5.35
CA PHE A 80 -11.56 -20.45 5.16
C PHE A 80 -12.18 -19.75 6.37
N GLN A 81 -11.41 -18.83 6.94
CA GLN A 81 -11.82 -18.04 8.08
C GLN A 81 -11.95 -16.57 7.69
N LEU A 82 -12.96 -15.88 8.25
CA LEU A 82 -13.12 -14.46 8.00
C LEU A 82 -11.99 -13.68 8.69
N VAL A 83 -11.24 -12.90 7.92
CA VAL A 83 -10.11 -12.11 8.41
C VAL A 83 -10.28 -10.64 8.06
N ARG A 84 -9.75 -9.77 8.92
CA ARG A 84 -9.53 -8.35 8.64
C ARG A 84 -8.02 -8.07 8.67
N GLY A 85 -7.42 -7.97 7.49
CA GLY A 85 -5.96 -7.96 7.36
C GLY A 85 -5.37 -9.31 7.82
N PRO A 86 -4.38 -9.34 8.74
CA PRO A 86 -3.84 -10.59 9.25
C PRO A 86 -4.67 -11.21 10.40
N ARG A 87 -5.67 -10.50 10.92
CA ARG A 87 -6.37 -10.90 12.15
C ARG A 87 -7.64 -11.68 11.84
N LEU A 88 -7.82 -12.76 12.58
CA LEU A 88 -9.05 -13.54 12.63
C LEU A 88 -10.19 -12.68 13.20
N VAL A 89 -11.36 -12.75 12.58
CA VAL A 89 -12.61 -12.24 13.16
C VAL A 89 -13.23 -13.37 13.97
N LEU A 90 -13.25 -13.21 15.29
CA LEU A 90 -13.87 -14.18 16.19
C LEU A 90 -15.36 -14.30 15.92
N ASP A 91 -15.88 -15.52 16.06
CA ASP A 91 -17.30 -15.87 15.91
C ASP A 91 -17.90 -15.45 14.56
N ALA A 92 -17.06 -15.33 13.53
CA ALA A 92 -17.51 -15.03 12.19
C ALA A 92 -18.26 -16.21 11.57
N PRO A 93 -19.30 -15.95 10.74
CA PRO A 93 -19.98 -17.02 10.04
C PRO A 93 -19.02 -17.73 9.07
N PRO A 94 -19.23 -19.04 8.82
CA PRO A 94 -18.44 -19.79 7.85
C PRO A 94 -18.58 -19.20 6.44
N LEU A 95 -17.62 -19.54 5.57
CA LEU A 95 -17.69 -19.18 4.16
C LEU A 95 -18.91 -19.85 3.51
N ILE A 96 -19.72 -19.03 2.83
CA ILE A 96 -20.88 -19.45 2.03
C ILE A 96 -20.42 -19.47 0.55
N PRO A 97 -20.21 -20.66 -0.06
CA PRO A 97 -19.60 -20.80 -1.39
C PRO A 97 -20.51 -20.37 -2.55
N GLU A 98 -21.79 -20.04 -2.30
CA GLU A 98 -22.75 -19.55 -3.28
C GLU A 98 -22.45 -18.13 -3.78
N ASN A 99 -21.64 -17.38 -3.03
CA ASN A 99 -21.48 -15.95 -3.20
C ASN A 99 -20.02 -15.54 -3.42
N VAL A 100 -19.31 -16.13 -4.38
CA VAL A 100 -17.88 -15.86 -4.61
C VAL A 100 -17.66 -14.84 -5.72
N PHE A 101 -16.98 -13.73 -5.43
CA PHE A 101 -16.69 -12.67 -6.41
C PHE A 101 -15.25 -12.61 -6.91
N GLN A 102 -14.29 -13.12 -6.14
CA GLN A 102 -12.87 -13.01 -6.46
C GLN A 102 -12.05 -13.96 -5.63
N PHE A 103 -10.98 -14.47 -6.24
CA PHE A 103 -9.93 -15.23 -5.58
C PHE A 103 -8.64 -14.41 -5.50
N SER A 104 -7.86 -14.66 -4.46
CA SER A 104 -6.54 -14.06 -4.31
C SER A 104 -5.57 -14.98 -3.59
N MET A 105 -4.29 -14.82 -3.90
CA MET A 105 -3.20 -15.51 -3.24
C MET A 105 -2.24 -14.50 -2.66
N THR A 106 -1.75 -14.74 -1.44
CA THR A 106 -0.83 -13.86 -0.74
C THR A 106 0.30 -14.65 -0.11
N CYS A 107 1.53 -14.20 -0.35
CA CYS A 107 2.72 -14.55 0.41
C CYS A 107 2.95 -13.48 1.48
N THR A 108 3.09 -13.90 2.73
CA THR A 108 3.23 -12.99 3.87
C THR A 108 4.03 -13.63 5.00
N LYS A 109 4.44 -12.81 5.97
CA LYS A 109 4.99 -13.29 7.24
C LYS A 109 3.92 -13.50 8.31
N PHE A 110 2.71 -12.98 8.11
CA PHE A 110 1.67 -12.98 9.13
C PHE A 110 0.81 -14.23 9.06
N ARG A 111 0.69 -14.96 10.17
CA ARG A 111 -0.26 -16.07 10.32
C ARG A 111 -1.68 -15.54 10.52
N ILE A 112 -2.70 -16.36 10.22
CA ILE A 112 -4.08 -16.10 10.59
C ILE A 112 -4.22 -16.43 12.08
N ALA A 113 -4.42 -15.41 12.90
CA ALA A 113 -4.60 -15.54 14.34
C ALA A 113 -5.42 -14.37 14.88
N VAL A 114 -5.97 -14.50 16.09
CA VAL A 114 -6.70 -13.42 16.78
C VAL A 114 -5.80 -12.19 16.95
N ASN A 115 -4.56 -12.42 17.37
CA ASN A 115 -3.53 -11.41 17.48
C ASN A 115 -2.65 -11.38 16.23
N THR A 116 -1.92 -10.28 16.03
CA THR A 116 -0.97 -10.18 14.93
C THR A 116 0.23 -11.09 15.20
N THR A 117 0.17 -12.32 14.69
CA THR A 117 1.23 -13.33 14.84
C THR A 117 2.04 -13.42 13.55
N THR A 118 3.36 -13.54 13.67
CA THR A 118 4.26 -13.74 12.53
C THR A 118 4.91 -15.11 12.57
N LEU A 119 5.19 -15.66 11.39
CA LEU A 119 6.01 -16.85 11.23
C LEU A 119 7.43 -16.56 11.71
N GLU A 120 7.89 -17.40 12.64
CA GLU A 120 9.28 -17.43 13.07
C GLU A 120 10.19 -17.92 11.94
N GLY A 121 11.38 -17.33 11.79
CA GLY A 121 12.27 -17.67 10.69
C GLY A 121 11.79 -17.20 9.31
N PHE A 122 10.87 -16.23 9.23
CA PHE A 122 10.40 -15.69 7.95
C PHE A 122 11.56 -15.20 7.08
N LYS A 123 11.67 -15.73 5.86
CA LYS A 123 12.70 -15.32 4.90
C LYS A 123 12.19 -14.23 3.97
N ALA A 124 12.68 -13.02 4.19
CA ALA A 124 12.47 -11.92 3.26
C ALA A 124 13.28 -12.12 1.97
N GLY A 125 12.84 -11.45 0.90
CA GLY A 125 13.55 -11.43 -0.37
C GLY A 125 12.78 -12.11 -1.51
N ALA A 126 13.50 -12.45 -2.57
CA ALA A 126 12.93 -13.09 -3.73
C ALA A 126 12.36 -14.46 -3.37
N PHE A 127 11.24 -14.79 -3.99
CA PHE A 127 10.62 -16.11 -3.98
C PHE A 127 9.98 -16.32 -5.35
N ARG A 128 9.71 -17.57 -5.70
CA ARG A 128 8.88 -17.87 -6.86
C ARG A 128 7.87 -18.93 -6.49
N LEU A 129 6.61 -18.61 -6.75
CA LEU A 129 5.51 -19.55 -6.76
C LEU A 129 5.01 -19.62 -8.20
N ARG A 130 5.17 -20.77 -8.84
CA ARG A 130 4.59 -21.01 -10.16
C ARG A 130 3.18 -21.52 -9.96
N VAL A 131 2.22 -20.85 -10.58
CA VAL A 131 0.81 -21.22 -10.55
C VAL A 131 0.43 -21.56 -11.98
N ALA A 132 0.02 -22.80 -12.22
CA ALA A 132 -0.41 -23.26 -13.53
C ALA A 132 -1.92 -23.10 -13.67
N GLU A 133 -2.68 -23.59 -12.69
CA GLU A 133 -4.14 -23.62 -12.77
C GLU A 133 -4.78 -23.28 -11.42
N PHE A 134 -6.00 -22.77 -11.51
CA PHE A 134 -6.84 -22.42 -10.39
C PHE A 134 -8.25 -22.90 -10.68
N GLY A 135 -8.84 -23.67 -9.78
CA GLY A 135 -10.14 -24.29 -9.97
C GLY A 135 -10.80 -24.67 -8.66
N VAL A 136 -11.74 -25.59 -8.76
CA VAL A 136 -12.50 -26.14 -7.63
C VAL A 136 -12.40 -27.67 -7.66
N TYR A 137 -12.63 -28.32 -6.53
CA TYR A 137 -12.64 -29.77 -6.45
C TYR A 137 -13.87 -30.28 -5.68
N SER A 138 -14.25 -31.51 -6.01
CA SER A 138 -15.23 -32.31 -5.27
C SER A 138 -14.69 -33.74 -5.24
N THR A 139 -14.87 -34.45 -4.12
CA THR A 139 -14.50 -35.88 -4.05
C THR A 139 -15.60 -36.76 -4.61
N GLU A 140 -16.84 -36.30 -4.54
CA GLU A 140 -17.97 -36.91 -5.24
C GLU A 140 -17.91 -36.52 -6.72
N ALA A 141 -18.48 -37.37 -7.58
CA ALA A 141 -18.65 -37.08 -9.01
C ALA A 141 -19.68 -35.95 -9.18
N ALA A 142 -19.32 -34.74 -8.75
CA ALA A 142 -19.96 -33.52 -9.22
C ALA A 142 -19.91 -33.58 -10.74
N GLU A 143 -21.05 -33.40 -11.39
CA GLU A 143 -21.08 -33.34 -12.84
C GLU A 143 -19.93 -32.44 -13.30
N ALA A 144 -18.99 -33.01 -14.05
CA ALA A 144 -17.83 -32.30 -14.59
C ALA A 144 -18.26 -31.33 -15.71
N GLY A 145 -19.41 -30.69 -15.53
CA GLY A 145 -19.88 -29.57 -16.32
C GLY A 145 -18.89 -28.43 -16.16
N ARG A 146 -18.66 -27.73 -17.27
CA ARG A 146 -17.86 -26.50 -17.26
C ARG A 146 -18.44 -25.54 -16.24
N LEU A 147 -17.63 -25.15 -15.26
CA LEU A 147 -17.97 -24.12 -14.29
C LEU A 147 -18.49 -22.89 -15.03
N ASN A 148 -19.72 -22.46 -14.77
CA ASN A 148 -20.24 -21.23 -15.34
C ASN A 148 -19.56 -20.05 -14.64
N VAL A 149 -18.53 -19.49 -15.28
CA VAL A 149 -17.78 -18.34 -14.75
C VAL A 149 -18.51 -17.06 -15.14
N PRO A 150 -19.03 -16.27 -14.17
CA PRO A 150 -19.68 -15.00 -14.48
C PRO A 150 -18.76 -14.02 -15.20
N GLU A 151 -19.35 -12.99 -15.82
CA GLU A 151 -18.58 -11.95 -16.50
C GLU A 151 -17.63 -11.24 -15.52
N VAL A 152 -16.43 -10.95 -16.00
CA VAL A 152 -15.40 -10.25 -15.25
C VAL A 152 -15.58 -8.74 -15.39
N GLU A 153 -15.54 -7.99 -14.28
CA GLU A 153 -15.66 -6.54 -14.30
C GLU A 153 -14.55 -5.92 -15.18
N THR A 154 -14.98 -5.23 -16.23
CA THR A 154 -14.06 -4.53 -17.12
C THR A 154 -13.42 -3.33 -16.42
N THR A 155 -12.24 -2.91 -16.88
CA THR A 155 -11.56 -1.74 -16.30
C THR A 155 -12.39 -0.45 -16.43
N ALA A 156 -13.25 -0.37 -17.44
CA ALA A 156 -14.18 0.74 -17.66
C ALA A 156 -15.34 0.72 -16.65
N GLN A 157 -15.99 -0.43 -16.45
CA GLN A 157 -17.03 -0.60 -15.41
C GLN A 157 -16.46 -0.30 -14.01
N ALA A 158 -15.28 -0.84 -13.70
CA ALA A 158 -14.56 -0.56 -12.45
C ALA A 158 -14.12 0.91 -12.26
N ALA A 159 -14.11 1.71 -13.33
CA ALA A 159 -13.89 3.15 -13.24
C ALA A 159 -15.20 3.91 -13.01
N ARG A 160 -16.30 3.44 -13.60
CA ARG A 160 -17.66 3.99 -13.43
C ARG A 160 -18.21 3.75 -12.04
N SER A 161 -17.92 2.61 -11.41
CA SER A 161 -18.39 2.26 -10.05
C SER A 161 -17.67 3.04 -8.93
N ARG A 162 -16.63 3.83 -9.24
CA ARG A 162 -15.87 4.57 -8.22
C ARG A 162 -16.67 5.74 -7.64
N PRO A 163 -16.55 6.01 -6.33
CA PRO A 163 -17.11 7.22 -5.75
C PRO A 163 -16.45 8.46 -6.37
N LEU A 164 -17.23 9.55 -6.52
CA LEU A 164 -16.85 10.81 -7.17
C LEU A 164 -15.45 11.33 -6.79
N PRO A 165 -15.06 11.36 -5.49
CA PRO A 165 -13.73 11.83 -5.11
C PRO A 165 -12.60 11.01 -5.74
N LEU A 166 -12.75 9.69 -5.84
CA LEU A 166 -11.74 8.81 -6.44
C LEU A 166 -11.68 8.93 -7.96
N LYS A 167 -12.80 9.23 -8.62
CA LYS A 167 -12.83 9.49 -10.07
C LYS A 167 -11.97 10.70 -10.44
N VAL A 168 -11.89 11.70 -9.57
CA VAL A 168 -11.07 12.92 -9.76
C VAL A 168 -9.63 12.72 -9.30
N LEU A 169 -9.42 12.10 -8.13
CA LEU A 169 -8.09 11.99 -7.52
C LEU A 169 -7.17 11.00 -8.25
N ILE A 170 -7.69 9.90 -8.81
CA ILE A 170 -6.87 8.87 -9.46
C ILE A 170 -6.19 9.36 -10.76
N PRO A 171 -6.89 10.06 -11.68
CA PRO A 171 -6.24 10.68 -12.84
C PRO A 171 -5.14 11.67 -12.42
N LEU A 172 -5.41 12.49 -11.40
CA LEU A 172 -4.44 13.46 -10.87
C LEU A 172 -3.22 12.78 -10.24
N SER A 173 -3.41 11.68 -9.50
CA SER A 173 -2.29 10.94 -8.91
C SER A 173 -1.44 10.25 -9.99
N LYS A 174 -2.03 9.79 -11.10
CA LYS A 174 -1.27 9.25 -12.24
C LYS A 174 -0.37 10.30 -12.89
N LEU A 175 -0.75 11.57 -12.90
CA LEU A 175 0.12 12.64 -13.41
C LEU A 175 1.39 12.81 -12.55
N VAL A 176 1.29 12.59 -11.24
CA VAL A 176 2.40 12.78 -10.29
C VAL A 176 3.20 11.49 -10.04
N PHE A 177 2.54 10.32 -10.07
CA PHE A 177 3.09 9.03 -9.64
C PHE A 177 3.05 7.93 -10.71
N SER A 178 2.73 8.22 -11.97
CA SER A 178 2.80 7.19 -13.01
C SER A 178 4.23 6.67 -13.18
N GLU A 179 4.35 5.38 -13.47
CA GLU A 179 5.63 4.77 -13.82
C GLU A 179 6.27 5.48 -15.03
N ALA A 180 5.46 5.93 -16.00
CA ALA A 180 5.92 6.76 -17.10
C ALA A 180 6.49 8.11 -16.65
N ALA A 181 5.91 8.77 -15.64
CA ALA A 181 6.49 9.97 -15.03
C ALA A 181 7.81 9.64 -14.28
N ARG A 182 7.84 8.54 -13.53
CA ARG A 182 9.04 8.07 -12.83
C ARG A 182 10.19 7.76 -13.79
N ARG A 183 9.92 7.04 -14.89
CA ARG A 183 10.88 6.73 -15.96
C ARG A 183 11.38 8.00 -16.65
N ARG A 184 10.50 8.97 -16.94
CA ARG A 184 10.89 10.28 -17.49
C ARG A 184 11.79 11.08 -16.56
N ASN A 185 11.50 11.08 -15.25
CA ASN A 185 12.33 11.76 -14.26
C ASN A 185 13.70 11.10 -14.11
N LEU A 186 13.77 9.77 -14.11
CA LEU A 186 15.05 9.04 -14.12
C LEU A 186 15.87 9.31 -15.39
N ALA A 187 15.24 9.31 -16.57
CA ALA A 187 15.90 9.63 -17.83
C ALA A 187 16.43 11.07 -17.85
N ARG A 188 15.64 12.03 -17.35
CA ARG A 188 16.08 13.43 -17.18
C ARG A 188 17.25 13.55 -16.20
N GLY A 189 17.22 12.83 -15.08
CA GLY A 189 18.32 12.77 -14.14
C GLY A 189 19.63 12.31 -14.81
N LYS A 190 19.57 11.22 -15.58
CA LYS A 190 20.74 10.71 -16.34
C LYS A 190 21.25 11.72 -17.38
N LEU A 191 20.36 12.42 -18.08
CA LEU A 191 20.73 13.47 -19.05
C LEU A 191 21.40 14.67 -18.38
N MET A 192 20.89 15.12 -17.24
CA MET A 192 21.46 16.25 -16.49
C MET A 192 22.83 15.88 -15.89
N ALA A 193 23.00 14.64 -15.40
CA ALA A 193 24.28 14.14 -14.93
C ALA A 193 25.34 14.15 -16.05
N ARG A 194 24.99 13.66 -17.25
CA ARG A 194 25.87 13.73 -18.44
C ARG A 194 26.25 15.16 -18.81
N LYS A 195 25.28 16.09 -18.79
CA LYS A 195 25.57 17.51 -19.08
C LYS A 195 26.50 18.14 -18.04
N ARG A 196 26.36 17.79 -16.75
CA ARG A 196 27.23 18.27 -15.67
C ARG A 196 28.66 17.72 -15.78
N LEU A 197 28.81 16.45 -16.14
CA LEU A 197 30.12 15.84 -16.40
C LEU A 197 30.83 16.51 -17.59
N LYS A 198 30.09 16.77 -18.67
CA LYS A 198 30.60 17.51 -19.84
C LYS A 198 30.99 18.96 -19.49
N ALA A 199 30.20 19.64 -18.65
CA ALA A 199 30.49 20.99 -18.18
C ALA A 199 31.70 21.06 -17.23
N ARG A 200 32.05 19.95 -16.55
CA ARG A 200 33.24 19.82 -15.69
C ARG A 200 34.50 19.42 -16.46
N GLY A 201 34.45 19.33 -17.79
CA GLY A 201 35.62 18.95 -18.61
C GLY A 201 36.02 17.47 -18.53
N GLN A 202 35.29 16.63 -17.78
CA GLN A 202 35.56 15.18 -17.65
C GLN A 202 34.92 14.35 -18.79
N GLY A 203 34.68 14.95 -19.95
CA GLY A 203 34.05 14.31 -21.09
C GLY A 203 35.04 14.03 -22.21
N GLY A 204 36.11 13.30 -21.93
CA GLY A 204 37.12 12.94 -22.92
C GLY A 204 37.73 11.57 -22.67
N GLY A 205 37.28 10.59 -23.44
CA GLY A 205 38.05 9.39 -23.81
C GLY A 205 37.94 8.17 -22.88
N GLY A 206 37.62 7.03 -23.48
CA GLY A 206 38.04 5.71 -23.01
C GLY A 206 36.95 4.84 -22.39
N ASP A 207 36.63 3.74 -23.07
CA ASP A 207 36.00 2.57 -22.47
C ASP A 207 36.81 2.09 -21.25
N SER A 208 36.19 2.09 -20.07
CA SER A 208 36.53 1.17 -18.97
C SER A 208 35.49 1.28 -17.85
N GLU A 209 34.96 0.10 -17.49
CA GLU A 209 34.23 -0.28 -16.27
C GLU A 209 33.47 0.79 -15.47
N VAL A 210 32.14 0.69 -15.53
CA VAL A 210 31.23 1.40 -14.63
C VAL A 210 31.14 0.64 -13.31
N GLU A 211 31.98 1.01 -12.34
CA GLU A 211 31.77 0.66 -10.94
C GLU A 211 30.61 1.52 -10.37
N PHE A 212 29.50 0.88 -10.03
CA PHE A 212 28.33 1.55 -9.48
C PHE A 212 28.47 1.78 -7.97
N SER A 213 28.97 2.96 -7.59
CA SER A 213 28.80 3.51 -6.24
C SER A 213 27.56 4.40 -6.19
N LEU A 214 26.47 3.88 -5.60
CA LEU A 214 25.27 4.66 -5.29
C LEU A 214 25.50 5.49 -4.02
N ARG A 215 25.89 6.76 -4.16
CA ARG A 215 25.65 7.77 -3.12
C ARG A 215 24.23 8.30 -3.27
N LEU A 216 23.47 8.23 -2.17
CA LEU A 216 22.14 8.81 -2.00
C LEU A 216 22.24 10.34 -1.97
N ASP A 217 22.07 10.98 -3.13
CA ASP A 217 21.90 12.43 -3.19
C ASP A 217 20.41 12.81 -3.33
N GLU A 218 20.06 13.88 -2.61
CA GLU A 218 18.76 14.54 -2.45
C GLU A 218 17.77 14.47 -3.63
N ILE A 219 16.53 14.10 -3.31
CA ILE A 219 15.39 14.22 -4.23
C ILE A 219 14.85 15.66 -4.14
N THR A 220 15.31 16.55 -5.03
CA THR A 220 14.63 17.83 -5.29
C THR A 220 13.40 17.60 -6.19
N LEU A 221 12.21 17.82 -5.64
CA LEU A 221 10.97 17.95 -6.42
C LEU A 221 11.03 19.25 -7.21
N ASP A 222 10.78 19.21 -8.53
CA ASP A 222 10.72 20.43 -9.35
C ASP A 222 9.46 21.27 -9.02
N ASP A 223 9.50 22.57 -9.36
CA ASP A 223 8.40 23.51 -9.08
C ASP A 223 7.05 23.08 -9.67
N LYS A 224 7.08 22.30 -10.76
CA LYS A 224 5.87 21.73 -11.38
C LYS A 224 5.28 20.59 -10.54
N SER A 225 6.12 19.72 -9.99
CA SER A 225 5.71 18.65 -9.06
C SER A 225 5.24 19.23 -7.73
N LEU A 226 5.88 20.30 -7.24
CA LEU A 226 5.45 21.08 -6.08
C LEU A 226 4.10 21.76 -6.33
N SER A 227 3.88 22.31 -7.51
CA SER A 227 2.60 22.92 -7.90
C SER A 227 1.49 21.87 -8.04
N GLY A 228 1.79 20.72 -8.63
CA GLY A 228 0.87 19.58 -8.70
C GLY A 228 0.53 19.03 -7.32
N LEU A 229 1.50 18.91 -6.41
CA LEU A 229 1.28 18.50 -5.03
C LEU A 229 0.47 19.54 -4.24
N ARG A 230 0.74 20.84 -4.42
CA ARG A 230 -0.05 21.94 -3.82
C ARG A 230 -1.50 21.92 -4.30
N MET A 231 -1.71 21.73 -5.60
CA MET A 231 -3.04 21.61 -6.19
C MET A 231 -3.76 20.34 -5.69
N PHE A 232 -3.05 19.22 -5.59
CA PHE A 232 -3.60 17.97 -5.04
C PHE A 232 -4.01 18.14 -3.57
N ILE A 233 -3.15 18.72 -2.74
CA ILE A 233 -3.45 19.02 -1.32
C ILE A 233 -4.64 19.99 -1.23
N TYR A 234 -4.69 21.02 -2.07
CA TYR A 234 -5.79 21.98 -2.12
C TYR A 234 -7.11 21.29 -2.50
N VAL A 235 -7.16 20.58 -3.63
CA VAL A 235 -8.37 19.86 -4.09
C VAL A 235 -8.81 18.82 -3.07
N TYR A 236 -7.88 18.06 -2.48
CA TYR A 236 -8.19 17.11 -1.41
C TYR A 236 -8.78 17.81 -0.18
N SER A 237 -8.22 18.97 0.23
CA SER A 237 -8.77 19.76 1.34
C SER A 237 -10.17 20.30 1.05
N GLN A 238 -10.46 20.71 -0.19
CA GLN A 238 -11.75 21.26 -0.57
C GLN A 238 -12.83 20.17 -0.71
N LEU A 239 -12.47 19.00 -1.26
CA LEU A 239 -13.44 17.93 -1.54
C LEU A 239 -13.65 16.97 -0.37
N VAL A 240 -12.62 16.78 0.48
CA VAL A 240 -12.69 15.85 1.61
C VAL A 240 -12.91 16.63 2.91
N PHE A 241 -12.10 17.66 3.19
CA PHE A 241 -12.12 18.36 4.48
C PHE A 241 -13.28 19.35 4.66
N LYS A 242 -13.65 20.15 3.65
CA LYS A 242 -14.75 21.13 3.79
C LYS A 242 -16.13 20.49 4.05
N PRO A 243 -16.55 19.41 3.37
CA PRO A 243 -17.79 18.71 3.70
C PRO A 243 -17.75 18.07 5.09
N LEU A 244 -16.57 17.59 5.51
CA LEU A 244 -16.34 17.06 6.86
C LEU A 244 -16.40 18.16 7.93
N GLN A 245 -15.89 19.37 7.67
CA GLN A 245 -16.03 20.53 8.58
C GLN A 245 -17.49 20.93 8.77
N ARG A 246 -18.30 20.94 7.69
CA ARG A 246 -19.74 21.24 7.80
C ARG A 246 -20.49 20.20 8.63
N LYS A 247 -20.10 18.92 8.55
CA LYS A 247 -20.64 17.85 9.42
C LYS A 247 -20.09 17.92 10.86
N ALA A 248 -18.84 18.35 11.05
CA ALA A 248 -18.21 18.49 12.36
C ALA A 248 -18.68 19.74 13.13
N LEU A 249 -19.20 20.77 12.47
CA LEU A 249 -19.84 21.93 13.13
C LEU A 249 -21.10 21.57 13.94
N SER A 250 -21.62 20.35 13.78
CA SER A 250 -22.69 19.78 14.63
C SER A 250 -22.15 19.07 15.89
N LEU A 251 -20.82 18.94 16.04
CA LEU A 251 -20.16 18.36 17.21
C LEU A 251 -19.32 19.43 17.93
N LYS A 252 -19.47 19.49 19.26
CA LYS A 252 -19.07 20.57 20.18
C LYS A 252 -17.67 21.18 19.96
N ASN A 253 -17.56 22.42 20.44
CA ASN A 253 -16.48 23.45 20.39
C ASN A 253 -15.00 23.00 20.45
N GLU A 254 -14.68 21.80 20.91
CA GLU A 254 -13.28 21.34 21.08
C GLU A 254 -12.59 20.99 19.75
N VAL A 255 -13.31 20.41 18.79
CA VAL A 255 -12.76 20.10 17.45
C VAL A 255 -12.52 21.38 16.65
N VAL A 256 -13.38 22.37 16.82
CA VAL A 256 -13.25 23.70 16.21
C VAL A 256 -12.06 24.45 16.80
N ALA A 257 -11.85 24.37 18.11
CA ALA A 257 -10.68 24.94 18.79
C ALA A 257 -9.36 24.32 18.31
N ALA A 258 -9.29 22.98 18.19
CA ALA A 258 -8.09 22.30 17.68
C ALA A 258 -7.79 22.65 16.21
N CYS A 259 -8.83 22.76 15.37
CA CYS A 259 -8.68 23.21 13.98
C CYS A 259 -8.28 24.69 13.88
N HIS A 260 -8.79 25.55 14.77
CA HIS A 260 -8.41 26.96 14.86
C HIS A 260 -6.97 27.14 15.32
N VAL A 261 -6.49 26.38 16.32
CA VAL A 261 -5.09 26.40 16.77
C VAL A 261 -4.14 25.94 15.65
N PHE A 262 -4.52 24.89 14.90
CA PHE A 262 -3.77 24.42 13.73
C PHE A 262 -3.71 25.49 12.62
N LEU A 263 -4.84 26.12 12.28
CA LEU A 263 -4.88 27.16 11.25
C LEU A 263 -4.22 28.47 11.72
N TRP A 264 -4.28 28.81 13.00
CA TRP A 264 -3.66 29.99 13.61
C TRP A 264 -2.13 29.86 13.66
N GLY A 265 -1.61 28.68 14.02
CA GLY A 265 -0.18 28.37 13.97
C GLY A 265 0.41 28.35 12.56
N VAL A 266 -0.39 28.00 11.55
CA VAL A 266 0.02 28.09 10.12
C VAL A 266 0.00 29.54 9.61
N ARG A 267 -0.81 30.44 10.19
CA ARG A 267 -1.01 31.82 9.70
C ARG A 267 -0.11 32.88 10.33
N ARG A 268 0.38 32.73 11.56
CA ARG A 268 1.26 33.73 12.22
C ARG A 268 2.72 33.28 12.32
N LYS A 269 3.64 34.12 11.81
CA LYS A 269 5.09 34.01 12.05
C LYS A 269 5.39 34.37 13.51
N VAL A 270 5.35 33.41 14.43
CA VAL A 270 5.82 33.62 15.80
C VAL A 270 7.31 33.28 15.88
N ARG A 271 8.10 34.23 16.39
CA ARG A 271 9.54 34.08 16.61
C ARG A 271 9.77 34.15 18.11
N VAL A 272 10.02 33.01 18.74
CA VAL A 272 10.51 32.91 20.13
C VAL A 272 11.65 31.90 20.13
N GLY A 273 12.77 32.27 20.76
CA GLY A 273 13.95 31.46 21.08
C GLY A 273 14.21 30.19 20.26
N GLY A 274 14.97 30.31 19.18
CA GLY A 274 15.86 29.22 18.75
C GLY A 274 15.25 27.96 18.11
N SER A 275 14.06 27.98 17.49
CA SER A 275 13.74 27.19 16.26
C SER A 275 12.24 27.27 15.96
N ARG A 276 11.89 27.73 14.75
CA ARG A 276 10.49 27.88 14.28
C ARG A 276 9.69 26.57 14.23
N TYR A 277 10.38 25.42 14.25
CA TYR A 277 9.77 24.12 13.98
C TYR A 277 9.40 23.36 15.24
N ALA A 278 10.07 23.63 16.37
CA ALA A 278 9.81 22.92 17.62
C ALA A 278 8.39 23.22 18.13
N VAL A 279 7.99 24.50 18.15
CA VAL A 279 6.66 24.93 18.65
C VAL A 279 5.52 24.39 17.78
N VAL A 280 5.69 24.38 16.45
CA VAL A 280 4.69 23.85 15.51
C VAL A 280 4.60 22.32 15.63
N GLN A 281 5.72 21.64 15.88
CA GLN A 281 5.76 20.20 16.04
C GLN A 281 5.10 19.76 17.35
N THR A 282 5.39 20.42 18.48
CA THR A 282 4.76 20.10 19.77
C THR A 282 3.25 20.34 19.72
N ALA A 283 2.80 21.44 19.09
CA ALA A 283 1.38 21.70 18.90
C ALA A 283 0.71 20.67 17.96
N PHE A 284 1.44 20.16 16.96
CA PHE A 284 0.94 19.16 16.03
C PHE A 284 0.89 17.77 16.65
N GLU A 285 1.92 17.37 17.39
CA GLU A 285 1.99 16.09 18.12
C GLU A 285 0.89 16.02 19.19
N ALA A 286 0.70 17.09 19.96
CA ALA A 286 -0.44 17.22 20.89
C ALA A 286 -1.80 17.10 20.17
N GLY A 287 -1.92 17.68 18.97
CA GLY A 287 -3.12 17.53 18.14
C GLY A 287 -3.32 16.11 17.59
N GLN A 288 -2.25 15.38 17.30
CA GLN A 288 -2.34 13.97 16.87
C GLN A 288 -2.79 13.06 18.01
N ASP A 289 -2.29 13.30 19.22
CA ASP A 289 -2.66 12.51 20.40
C ASP A 289 -4.11 12.77 20.80
N LEU A 290 -4.56 14.03 20.74
CA LEU A 290 -5.97 14.40 20.93
C LEU A 290 -6.88 13.80 19.84
N ALA A 291 -6.44 13.80 18.58
CA ALA A 291 -7.17 13.18 17.49
C ALA A 291 -7.24 11.65 17.64
N ALA A 292 -6.19 11.03 18.15
CA ALA A 292 -6.13 9.60 18.39
C ALA A 292 -7.05 9.14 19.53
N SER A 293 -7.31 9.99 20.52
CA SER A 293 -8.18 9.68 21.66
C SER A 293 -9.66 10.01 21.41
N LEU A 294 -9.97 11.12 20.73
CA LEU A 294 -11.34 11.67 20.72
C LEU A 294 -12.09 11.59 19.38
N LEU A 295 -11.43 11.29 18.27
CA LEU A 295 -12.09 11.36 16.94
C LEU A 295 -12.54 9.98 16.41
N PRO A 296 -13.59 9.90 15.56
CA PRO A 296 -13.97 8.65 14.90
C PRO A 296 -12.88 8.12 13.97
N LEU A 297 -12.86 6.80 13.73
CA LEU A 297 -11.81 6.08 12.96
C LEU A 297 -11.39 6.73 11.62
N PRO A 298 -12.31 7.20 10.74
CA PRO A 298 -11.91 7.83 9.48
C PRO A 298 -11.11 9.13 9.69
N PHE A 299 -11.37 9.86 10.79
CA PHE A 299 -10.64 11.07 11.14
C PHE A 299 -9.25 10.77 11.72
N LYS A 300 -9.13 9.69 12.52
CA LYS A 300 -7.83 9.20 13.00
C LYS A 300 -6.91 8.86 11.83
N ILE A 301 -7.45 8.23 10.79
CA ILE A 301 -6.70 7.86 9.57
C ILE A 301 -6.25 9.11 8.81
N ALA A 302 -7.14 10.09 8.62
CA ALA A 302 -6.80 11.35 7.96
C ALA A 302 -5.69 12.12 8.68
N PHE A 303 -5.75 12.22 10.02
CA PHE A 303 -4.72 12.85 10.84
C PHE A 303 -3.38 12.10 10.81
N ARG A 304 -3.42 10.77 10.78
CA ARG A 304 -2.21 9.93 10.64
C ARG A 304 -1.54 10.10 9.27
N ILE A 305 -2.33 10.19 8.20
CA ILE A 305 -1.80 10.46 6.84
C ILE A 305 -1.19 11.87 6.78
N LEU A 306 -1.86 12.89 7.32
CA LEU A 306 -1.32 14.25 7.41
C LEU A 306 -0.01 14.31 8.21
N GLY A 307 0.07 13.60 9.33
CA GLY A 307 1.31 13.54 10.10
C GLY A 307 2.41 12.73 9.43
N ALA A 308 2.08 11.68 8.68
CA ALA A 308 3.05 10.98 7.85
C ALA A 308 3.63 11.92 6.78
N CYS A 309 2.78 12.70 6.10
CA CYS A 309 3.21 13.71 5.12
C CYS A 309 4.06 14.82 5.77
N PHE A 310 3.72 15.25 6.99
CA PHE A 310 4.49 16.28 7.71
C PHE A 310 5.85 15.76 8.19
N ARG A 311 5.91 14.51 8.70
CA ARG A 311 7.17 13.83 9.04
C ARG A 311 8.07 13.61 7.82
N LEU A 312 7.48 13.26 6.67
CA LEU A 312 8.22 13.16 5.40
C LEU A 312 8.82 14.52 5.02
N LYS A 313 8.04 15.61 5.15
CA LYS A 313 8.52 16.97 4.89
C LYS A 313 9.65 17.38 5.85
N LYS A 314 9.58 16.98 7.13
CA LYS A 314 10.65 17.22 8.12
C LYS A 314 11.91 16.42 7.81
N GLN A 315 11.80 15.14 7.44
CA GLN A 315 12.96 14.34 7.03
C GLN A 315 13.64 14.92 5.79
N LEU A 316 12.85 15.41 4.84
CA LEU A 316 13.37 16.08 3.63
C LEU A 316 14.01 17.45 3.93
N PHE A 317 13.56 18.20 4.95
CA PHE A 317 14.15 19.51 5.32
C PHE A 317 15.27 19.42 6.37
N GLY A 318 15.26 18.39 7.23
CA GLY A 318 16.30 18.15 8.23
C GLY A 318 17.64 17.69 7.64
N LEU A 319 17.61 17.21 6.39
CA LEU A 319 18.82 16.95 5.59
C LEU A 319 19.53 18.24 5.14
N PHE A 320 18.85 19.40 5.12
CA PHE A 320 19.41 20.69 4.67
C PHE A 320 19.94 21.59 5.80
N SER A 321 20.17 21.06 7.00
CA SER A 321 20.64 21.86 8.13
C SER A 321 21.76 21.15 8.89
N LYS A 322 22.92 21.04 8.26
CA LYS A 322 24.20 20.92 8.98
C LYS A 322 25.20 21.90 8.39
N GLU A 323 25.36 23.04 9.07
CA GLU A 323 26.59 23.82 9.00
C GLU A 323 27.74 22.88 9.34
N THR A 324 28.66 22.72 8.39
CA THR A 324 29.96 22.10 8.68
C THR A 324 31.01 23.13 8.33
N ARG A 325 31.52 23.82 9.36
CA ARG A 325 32.81 24.51 9.30
C ARG A 325 33.89 23.44 9.39
N VAL A 326 34.80 23.38 8.42
CA VAL A 326 36.11 22.77 8.63
C VAL A 326 37.17 23.66 8.00
N THR A 327 38.21 23.81 8.81
CA THR A 327 39.37 24.67 8.80
C THR A 327 40.40 24.27 7.74
N GLU A 328 41.13 25.28 7.29
CA GLU A 328 42.44 25.30 6.62
C GLU A 328 43.28 24.01 6.76
N LEU A 329 43.82 23.51 5.64
CA LEU A 329 45.09 22.79 5.62
C LEU A 329 45.91 23.29 4.43
N ARG A 330 47.13 23.73 4.75
CA ARG A 330 48.15 24.26 3.84
C ARG A 330 48.98 23.12 3.22
N PHE A 331 49.35 23.35 1.96
CA PHE A 331 50.34 22.68 1.07
C PHE A 331 50.56 21.18 1.23
#